data_AF-A0A960UJV0-F1
#
_entry.id   AF-A0A960UJV0-F1
#
_cell.length_a   1.000
_cell.length_b   1.000
_cell.length_c   1.000
_cell.angle_alpha   90.00
_cell.angle_beta   90.00
_cell.angle_gamma   90.00
#
_symmetry.space_group_name_H-M   'P 1'
#
loop_
_entity.id
_entity.type
_entity.pdbx_description
1 polymer ?
#
loop_
_entity_poly.entity_id
_entity_poly.type
_entity_poly.pdbx_seq_one_letter_code
_entity_poly.pdbx_strand_id
1 'polypeptide(L)'
;MGGNVSIVMKKFFKYTGVSLLSVLLILGIIYLFLPKGPRDPMQWDDPQGKSRPAAHGKDFMVVTGTPWATDAAVEVLENGGNACDAAVAALLMINVTYGEAASFPSVAPMLYYDAKAKQIHSYAGVGTAPQAATIDFFKEKGYDSVPRRSILAQLLPASPDAIVALLQRCGTRSFSQLSAPAIKMAREGFPVHNVMMENLDMGLFTRLGFTILMPYNAKVYLGGQWWRPLHHANRFRRPDLAKTLQGMATAEEEALRQGMSPKAALGILRDYFYKGPIAEKIVDFHEKEDGLITASDLAHYHGAWDQPLRIDFGEYTVLTNPTYTQGIALLLALKILEDDRDRLKSMGHNSPEYAHRVLQAIELAMADREAYAGDPDFVDVPTDALLTSEYATNRRKLFQDSAFAETPPAISKEALQEIRAAAQSVPGQPSSRSMAHGRANPVRRQLANPGQNRSKMASGPVAYEGNSDIISGEAKDTSYISIIDKEENAISMTP
;
A
#
# COMPACT_ATOMS: atom_id res chain seq x y z
N MET A 1 49.94 -2.19 48.26
CA MET A 1 49.37 -1.14 47.37
C MET A 1 47.91 -1.39 46.94
N GLY A 2 47.21 -2.46 47.36
CA GLY A 2 45.83 -2.75 46.90
C GLY A 2 44.66 -2.06 47.63
N GLY A 3 44.84 -1.53 48.84
CA GLY A 3 43.75 -0.97 49.66
C GLY A 3 43.25 0.42 49.25
N ASN A 4 44.14 1.30 48.79
CA ASN A 4 43.79 2.67 48.40
C ASN A 4 43.00 2.75 47.09
N VAL A 5 43.20 1.80 46.18
CA VAL A 5 42.50 1.74 44.88
C VAL A 5 40.99 1.48 45.09
N SER A 6 40.63 0.61 46.04
CA SER A 6 39.23 0.23 46.33
C SER A 6 38.38 1.39 46.90
N ILE A 7 38.98 2.24 47.74
CA ILE A 7 38.28 3.39 48.36
C ILE A 7 38.06 4.51 47.35
N VAL A 8 39.07 4.81 46.52
CA VAL A 8 38.96 5.81 45.45
C VAL A 8 37.91 5.40 44.44
N MET A 9 37.85 4.12 44.07
CA MET A 9 36.88 3.58 43.13
C MET A 9 35.44 3.67 43.67
N LYS A 10 35.19 3.32 44.93
CA LYS A 10 33.86 3.49 45.56
C LYS A 10 33.40 4.95 45.65
N LYS A 11 34.31 5.88 45.97
CA LYS A 11 34.00 7.32 45.95
C LYS A 11 33.69 7.82 44.55
N PHE A 12 34.49 7.42 43.56
CA PHE A 12 34.27 7.74 42.15
C PHE A 12 32.87 7.28 41.70
N PHE A 13 32.50 6.00 41.91
CA PHE A 13 31.17 5.48 41.58
C PHE A 13 30.02 6.18 42.33
N LYS A 14 30.24 6.60 43.59
CA LYS A 14 29.23 7.35 44.36
C LYS A 14 29.02 8.76 43.80
N TYR A 15 30.09 9.50 43.50
CA TYR A 15 29.97 10.86 42.95
C TYR A 15 29.47 10.86 41.51
N THR A 16 29.90 9.91 40.67
CA THR A 16 29.35 9.75 39.32
C THR A 16 27.89 9.34 39.34
N GLY A 17 27.48 8.44 40.24
CA GLY A 17 26.08 8.05 40.43
C GLY A 17 25.19 9.21 40.90
N VAL A 18 25.64 10.00 41.88
CA VAL A 18 24.91 11.19 42.34
C VAL A 18 24.82 12.25 41.22
N SER A 19 25.89 12.43 40.44
CA SER A 19 25.90 13.35 39.29
C SER A 19 24.92 12.91 38.22
N LEU A 20 24.89 11.63 37.87
CA LEU A 20 23.94 11.07 36.90
C LEU A 20 22.49 11.22 37.38
N LEU A 21 22.21 10.91 38.65
CA LEU A 21 20.87 11.08 39.23
C LEU A 21 20.43 12.56 39.19
N SER A 22 21.35 13.48 39.48
CA SER A 22 21.07 14.92 39.43
C SER A 22 20.77 15.39 38.00
N VAL A 23 21.51 14.89 37.01
CA VAL A 23 21.24 15.17 35.59
C VAL A 23 19.87 14.63 35.18
N LEU A 24 19.54 13.38 35.55
CA LEU A 24 18.22 12.80 35.26
C LEU A 24 17.08 13.56 35.94
N LEU A 25 17.28 14.02 37.18
CA LEU A 25 16.32 14.86 37.89
C LEU A 25 16.10 16.19 37.17
N ILE A 26 17.17 16.87 36.75
CA ILE A 26 17.11 18.12 35.99
C ILE A 26 16.38 17.89 34.66
N LEU A 27 16.71 16.83 33.92
CA LEU A 27 16.03 16.47 32.67
C LEU A 27 14.55 16.16 32.90
N GLY A 28 14.22 15.47 33.98
CA GLY A 28 12.83 15.21 34.39
C GLY A 28 12.06 16.49 34.68
N ILE A 29 12.68 17.43 35.41
CA ILE A 29 12.10 18.75 35.68
C ILE A 29 11.91 19.53 34.38
N ILE A 30 12.92 19.61 33.52
CA ILE A 30 12.82 20.27 32.20
C ILE A 30 11.65 19.67 31.41
N TYR A 31 11.57 18.34 31.35
CA TYR A 31 10.48 17.65 30.65
C TYR A 31 9.10 18.02 31.20
N LEU A 32 8.93 18.13 32.53
CA LEU A 32 7.67 18.54 33.14
C LEU A 32 7.21 19.92 32.64
N PHE A 33 8.14 20.86 32.47
CA PHE A 33 7.86 22.22 32.00
C PHE A 33 7.77 22.35 30.47
N LEU A 34 8.13 21.34 29.69
CA LEU A 34 7.97 21.39 28.24
C LEU A 34 6.48 21.47 27.84
N PRO A 35 6.13 22.31 26.85
CA PRO A 35 4.76 22.49 26.39
C PRO A 35 4.28 21.26 25.63
N LYS A 36 3.33 20.53 26.22
CA LYS A 36 2.80 19.28 25.67
C LYS A 36 1.48 19.43 24.94
N GLY A 37 0.78 20.56 25.08
CA GLY A 37 -0.60 20.73 24.59
C GLY A 37 -0.75 21.04 23.09
N PRO A 38 -2.02 21.17 22.63
CA PRO A 38 -2.38 21.60 21.28
C PRO A 38 -1.78 22.96 20.90
N ARG A 39 -1.53 23.18 19.60
CA ARG A 39 -0.96 24.41 19.02
C ARG A 39 -1.43 24.57 17.58
N ASP A 40 -1.66 25.83 17.17
CA ASP A 40 -2.12 26.18 15.83
C ASP A 40 -3.35 25.32 15.43
N PRO A 41 -4.41 25.29 16.26
CA PRO A 41 -5.59 24.49 15.96
C PRO A 41 -6.29 25.07 14.73
N MET A 42 -6.74 24.19 13.85
CA MET A 42 -7.60 24.51 12.72
C MET A 42 -9.02 24.13 13.07
N GLN A 43 -9.99 24.92 12.62
CA GLN A 43 -11.38 24.50 12.71
C GLN A 43 -11.60 23.33 11.75
N TRP A 44 -12.00 22.19 12.31
CA TRP A 44 -12.26 20.98 11.56
C TRP A 44 -13.22 20.09 12.33
N ASP A 45 -14.31 19.70 11.68
CA ASP A 45 -15.21 18.69 12.22
C ASP A 45 -14.84 17.33 11.63
N ASP A 46 -14.10 16.54 12.42
CA ASP A 46 -13.57 15.26 11.95
C ASP A 46 -14.71 14.27 11.66
N PRO A 47 -14.82 13.75 10.43
CA PRO A 47 -15.93 12.90 10.05
C PRO A 47 -15.68 11.41 10.35
N GLN A 48 -14.56 11.02 10.97
CA GLN A 48 -14.30 9.63 11.37
C GLN A 48 -15.33 9.16 12.42
N GLY A 49 -15.78 7.91 12.30
CA GLY A 49 -16.73 7.29 13.23
C GLY A 49 -18.17 7.84 13.16
N LYS A 50 -18.43 8.85 12.32
CA LYS A 50 -19.76 9.42 12.13
C LYS A 50 -20.52 8.72 11.02
N SER A 51 -21.75 8.32 11.31
CA SER A 51 -22.67 7.83 10.29
C SER A 51 -22.95 8.92 9.26
N ARG A 52 -22.97 8.55 7.97
CA ARG A 52 -23.24 9.44 6.85
C ARG A 52 -24.43 8.91 6.06
N PRO A 53 -25.34 9.77 5.59
CA PRO A 53 -26.35 9.34 4.64
C PRO A 53 -25.68 8.83 3.36
N ALA A 54 -26.35 7.90 2.66
CA ALA A 54 -25.89 7.46 1.35
C ALA A 54 -25.81 8.66 0.39
N ALA A 55 -24.68 8.81 -0.29
CA ALA A 55 -24.53 9.81 -1.33
C ALA A 55 -25.27 9.37 -2.61
N HIS A 56 -25.91 10.31 -3.28
CA HIS A 56 -26.59 10.09 -4.55
C HIS A 56 -26.13 11.15 -5.56
N GLY A 57 -25.78 10.73 -6.76
CA GLY A 57 -25.35 11.60 -7.85
C GLY A 57 -25.85 11.06 -9.19
N LYS A 58 -26.03 11.95 -10.17
CA LYS A 58 -26.42 11.58 -11.55
C LYS A 58 -25.24 11.66 -12.53
N ASP A 59 -24.32 12.60 -12.29
CA ASP A 59 -23.24 12.90 -13.22
C ASP A 59 -21.93 12.22 -12.85
N PHE A 60 -21.60 12.13 -11.56
CA PHE A 60 -20.38 11.46 -11.11
C PHE A 60 -20.49 11.02 -9.65
N MET A 61 -19.55 10.18 -9.22
CA MET A 61 -19.39 9.77 -7.83
C MET A 61 -17.91 9.68 -7.49
N VAL A 62 -17.54 10.16 -6.30
CA VAL A 62 -16.17 10.11 -5.78
C VAL A 62 -16.21 9.57 -4.36
N VAL A 63 -15.40 8.55 -4.11
CA VAL A 63 -15.18 8.00 -2.76
C VAL A 63 -13.68 7.83 -2.54
N THR A 64 -13.16 8.43 -1.48
CA THR A 64 -11.74 8.35 -1.15
C THR A 64 -11.51 8.22 0.36
N GLY A 65 -10.28 7.89 0.75
CA GLY A 65 -9.87 7.74 2.15
C GLY A 65 -9.82 9.05 2.96
N THR A 66 -9.86 10.23 2.33
CA THR A 66 -9.93 11.52 3.06
C THR A 66 -10.90 12.50 2.41
N PRO A 67 -11.62 13.33 3.19
CA PRO A 67 -12.54 14.31 2.61
C PRO A 67 -11.84 15.29 1.66
N TRP A 68 -10.61 15.72 1.95
CA TRP A 68 -9.85 16.60 1.05
C TRP A 68 -9.54 15.95 -0.30
N ALA A 69 -9.24 14.65 -0.34
CA ALA A 69 -9.01 13.94 -1.59
C ALA A 69 -10.32 13.79 -2.40
N THR A 70 -11.45 13.58 -1.72
CA THR A 70 -12.77 13.62 -2.34
C THR A 70 -13.06 15.01 -2.92
N ASP A 71 -12.86 16.08 -2.14
CA ASP A 71 -13.09 17.46 -2.58
C ASP A 71 -12.24 17.82 -3.80
N ALA A 72 -10.95 17.45 -3.79
CA ALA A 72 -10.05 17.70 -4.92
C ALA A 72 -10.49 16.99 -6.21
N ALA A 73 -10.95 15.74 -6.11
CA ALA A 73 -11.48 15.01 -7.27
C ALA A 73 -12.83 15.59 -7.75
N VAL A 74 -13.73 15.94 -6.83
CA VAL A 74 -15.00 16.59 -7.17
C VAL A 74 -14.76 17.90 -7.90
N GLU A 75 -13.87 18.76 -7.39
CA GLU A 75 -13.53 20.04 -8.03
C GLU A 75 -13.00 19.83 -9.46
N VAL A 76 -12.20 18.79 -9.69
CA VAL A 76 -11.71 18.46 -11.04
C VAL A 76 -12.86 18.06 -11.97
N LEU A 77 -13.78 17.21 -11.51
CA LEU A 77 -14.93 16.76 -12.31
C LEU A 77 -15.90 17.90 -12.60
N GLU A 78 -16.18 18.76 -11.62
CA GLU A 78 -17.02 19.95 -11.79
C GLU A 78 -16.43 20.94 -12.80
N ASN A 79 -15.11 21.07 -12.84
CA ASN A 79 -14.39 21.91 -13.79
C ASN A 79 -14.08 21.21 -15.13
N GLY A 80 -14.74 20.07 -15.40
CA GLY A 80 -14.71 19.37 -16.68
C GLY A 80 -13.43 18.55 -16.92
N GLY A 81 -12.74 18.11 -15.87
CA GLY A 81 -11.83 16.96 -15.96
C GLY A 81 -12.62 15.65 -16.01
N ASN A 82 -11.94 14.55 -16.31
CA ASN A 82 -12.54 13.21 -16.32
C ASN A 82 -12.11 12.37 -15.11
N ALA A 83 -12.53 11.10 -15.05
CA ALA A 83 -12.19 10.20 -13.95
C ALA A 83 -10.67 10.08 -13.74
N CYS A 84 -9.88 10.08 -14.82
CA CYS A 84 -8.42 9.96 -14.77
C CYS A 84 -7.77 11.20 -14.16
N ASP A 85 -8.19 12.38 -14.58
CA ASP A 85 -7.73 13.65 -13.99
C ASP A 85 -8.10 13.72 -12.49
N ALA A 86 -9.34 13.37 -12.16
CA ALA A 86 -9.85 13.39 -10.80
C ALA A 86 -9.12 12.38 -9.90
N ALA A 87 -8.83 11.18 -10.40
CA ALA A 87 -8.07 10.17 -9.66
C ALA A 87 -6.64 10.62 -9.35
N VAL A 88 -5.97 11.31 -10.28
CA VAL A 88 -4.65 11.87 -10.04
C VAL A 88 -4.69 12.99 -9.00
N ALA A 89 -5.69 13.89 -9.07
CA ALA A 89 -5.86 14.94 -8.06
C ALA A 89 -6.13 14.36 -6.66
N ALA A 90 -7.03 13.35 -6.56
CA ALA A 90 -7.30 12.63 -5.32
C ALA A 90 -6.03 11.93 -4.79
N LEU A 91 -5.29 11.24 -5.65
CA LEU A 91 -4.05 10.55 -5.29
C LEU A 91 -2.99 11.52 -4.75
N LEU A 92 -2.81 12.67 -5.39
CA LEU A 92 -1.87 13.69 -4.92
C LEU A 92 -2.30 14.28 -3.57
N MET A 93 -3.59 14.51 -3.37
CA MET A 93 -4.12 15.05 -2.12
C MET A 93 -4.03 14.02 -0.98
N ILE A 94 -4.41 12.75 -1.21
CA ILE A 94 -4.34 11.71 -0.17
C ILE A 94 -2.88 11.46 0.25
N ASN A 95 -1.93 11.53 -0.68
CA ASN A 95 -0.50 11.48 -0.38
C ASN A 95 0.00 12.59 0.55
N VAL A 96 -0.72 13.71 0.61
CA VAL A 96 -0.44 14.83 1.53
C VAL A 96 -1.18 14.62 2.86
N THR A 97 -2.48 14.33 2.80
CA THR A 97 -3.37 14.32 3.98
C THR A 97 -3.38 13.01 4.74
N TYR A 98 -2.87 11.94 4.16
CA TYR A 98 -2.82 10.58 4.71
C TYR A 98 -1.46 9.90 4.49
N GLY A 99 -0.40 10.71 4.38
CA GLY A 99 0.95 10.28 3.99
C GLY A 99 1.67 9.32 4.95
N GLU A 100 1.12 9.09 6.14
CA GLU A 100 1.58 8.05 7.07
C GLU A 100 1.15 6.64 6.67
N ALA A 101 0.09 6.51 5.86
CA ALA A 101 -0.43 5.25 5.34
C ALA A 101 -0.32 5.13 3.81
N ALA A 102 -0.57 6.22 3.07
CA ALA A 102 -0.48 6.30 1.61
C ALA A 102 0.49 7.42 1.20
N SER A 103 1.71 7.08 0.81
CA SER A 103 2.77 8.08 0.55
C SER A 103 3.10 8.23 -0.94
N PHE A 104 3.50 9.44 -1.36
CA PHE A 104 3.74 9.77 -2.77
C PHE A 104 4.67 8.82 -3.55
N PRO A 105 5.82 8.37 -3.01
CA PRO A 105 6.68 7.41 -3.71
C PRO A 105 6.28 5.94 -3.48
N SER A 106 5.10 5.65 -2.91
CA SER A 106 4.64 4.29 -2.61
C SER A 106 4.08 3.60 -3.86
N VAL A 107 3.02 2.82 -3.68
CA VAL A 107 2.27 2.10 -4.71
C VAL A 107 1.00 2.87 -5.10
N ALA A 108 0.41 2.50 -6.23
CA ALA A 108 -0.92 2.87 -6.69
C ALA A 108 -1.41 1.85 -7.73
N PRO A 109 -1.51 0.53 -7.41
CA PRO A 109 -2.22 -0.42 -8.26
C PRO A 109 -3.62 0.10 -8.56
N MET A 110 -4.05 -0.05 -9.82
CA MET A 110 -5.34 0.47 -10.26
C MET A 110 -6.03 -0.45 -11.23
N LEU A 111 -7.36 -0.36 -11.24
CA LEU A 111 -8.24 -0.80 -12.30
C LEU A 111 -8.84 0.44 -12.97
N TYR A 112 -8.85 0.45 -14.29
CA TYR A 112 -9.43 1.49 -15.12
C TYR A 112 -10.44 0.87 -16.08
N TYR A 113 -11.70 1.30 -15.99
CA TYR A 113 -12.74 0.98 -16.95
C TYR A 113 -12.88 2.12 -17.95
N ASP A 114 -12.57 1.83 -19.21
CA ASP A 114 -12.82 2.68 -20.36
C ASP A 114 -14.24 2.39 -20.87
N ALA A 115 -15.17 3.28 -20.59
CA ALA A 115 -16.58 3.07 -20.94
C ALA A 115 -16.81 3.10 -22.46
N LYS A 116 -16.04 3.92 -23.18
CA LYS A 116 -16.13 4.04 -24.64
C LYS A 116 -15.67 2.75 -25.32
N ALA A 117 -14.56 2.18 -24.86
CA ALA A 117 -14.04 0.91 -25.37
C ALA A 117 -14.75 -0.32 -24.78
N LYS A 118 -15.46 -0.15 -23.66
CA LYS A 118 -16.01 -1.23 -22.83
C LYS A 118 -14.94 -2.21 -22.39
N GLN A 119 -13.77 -1.69 -22.01
CA GLN A 119 -12.61 -2.47 -21.62
C GLN A 119 -12.17 -2.10 -20.21
N ILE A 120 -11.72 -3.11 -19.45
CA ILE A 120 -11.12 -2.91 -18.15
C ILE A 120 -9.63 -3.23 -18.27
N HIS A 121 -8.82 -2.36 -17.71
CA HIS A 121 -7.38 -2.49 -17.66
C HIS A 121 -6.92 -2.47 -16.22
N SER A 122 -5.92 -3.30 -15.92
CA SER A 122 -5.16 -3.23 -14.68
C SER A 122 -3.87 -2.45 -14.96
N TYR A 123 -3.39 -1.67 -13.99
CA TYR A 123 -2.04 -1.15 -14.02
C TYR A 123 -1.25 -1.64 -12.81
N ALA A 124 -0.04 -2.13 -13.08
CA ALA A 124 0.93 -2.53 -12.06
C ALA A 124 1.63 -1.30 -11.47
N GLY A 125 0.89 -0.49 -10.72
CA GLY A 125 1.43 0.61 -9.92
C GLY A 125 2.12 0.10 -8.65
N VAL A 126 2.90 -0.98 -8.72
CA VAL A 126 3.63 -1.54 -7.58
C VAL A 126 5.13 -1.53 -7.87
N GLY A 127 5.93 -1.30 -6.83
CA GLY A 127 7.39 -1.25 -6.95
C GLY A 127 7.98 -2.64 -7.16
N THR A 128 9.06 -2.73 -7.94
CA THR A 128 9.89 -3.95 -7.97
C THR A 128 11.00 -3.86 -6.93
N ALA A 129 11.57 -5.00 -6.56
CA ALA A 129 12.78 -5.01 -5.75
C ALA A 129 13.96 -4.40 -6.55
N PRO A 130 14.91 -3.71 -5.90
CA PRO A 130 16.15 -3.28 -6.55
C PRO A 130 16.93 -4.48 -7.08
N GLN A 131 17.72 -4.30 -8.14
CA GLN A 131 18.45 -5.42 -8.76
C GLN A 131 19.38 -6.16 -7.78
N ALA A 132 19.94 -5.45 -6.79
CA ALA A 132 20.83 -6.01 -5.77
C ALA A 132 20.09 -6.79 -4.66
N ALA A 133 18.77 -6.69 -4.56
CA ALA A 133 17.95 -7.30 -3.51
C ALA A 133 17.70 -8.81 -3.77
N THR A 134 18.77 -9.60 -3.77
CA THR A 134 18.73 -11.04 -3.99
C THR A 134 18.55 -11.81 -2.69
N ILE A 135 18.04 -13.05 -2.76
CA ILE A 135 17.96 -13.94 -1.60
C ILE A 135 19.35 -14.14 -0.97
N ASP A 136 20.39 -14.29 -1.79
CA ASP A 136 21.76 -14.49 -1.32
C ASP A 136 22.29 -13.26 -0.58
N PHE A 137 22.00 -12.05 -1.07
CA PHE A 137 22.34 -10.81 -0.36
C PHE A 137 21.76 -10.78 1.06
N PHE A 138 20.47 -11.11 1.21
CA PHE A 138 19.82 -11.13 2.53
C PHE A 138 20.40 -12.22 3.45
N LYS A 139 20.68 -13.42 2.91
CA LYS A 139 21.30 -14.51 3.67
C LYS A 139 22.73 -14.19 4.10
N GLU A 140 23.53 -13.60 3.23
CA GLU A 140 24.92 -13.17 3.54
C GLU A 140 24.95 -12.10 4.64
N LYS A 141 23.92 -11.25 4.71
CA LYS A 141 23.70 -10.28 5.80
C LYS A 141 23.13 -10.90 7.09
N GLY A 142 22.87 -12.22 7.10
CA GLY A 142 22.36 -12.94 8.26
C GLY A 142 20.86 -12.80 8.49
N TYR A 143 20.09 -12.45 7.45
CA TYR A 143 18.63 -12.35 7.53
C TYR A 143 17.94 -13.63 7.04
N ASP A 144 17.02 -14.16 7.84
CA ASP A 144 16.13 -15.26 7.44
C ASP A 144 14.91 -14.78 6.62
N SER A 145 14.57 -13.49 6.73
CA SER A 145 13.49 -12.83 6.01
C SER A 145 13.82 -11.35 5.80
N VAL A 146 13.13 -10.69 4.87
CA VAL A 146 13.34 -9.26 4.61
C VAL A 146 13.14 -8.46 5.91
N PRO A 147 14.15 -7.67 6.35
CA PRO A 147 14.10 -7.00 7.65
C PRO A 147 13.00 -5.93 7.69
N ARG A 148 12.10 -6.04 8.68
CA ARG A 148 11.04 -5.05 8.89
C ARG A 148 11.63 -3.69 9.28
N ARG A 149 11.00 -2.60 8.81
CA ARG A 149 11.38 -1.20 9.12
C ARG A 149 12.84 -0.88 8.81
N SER A 150 13.39 -1.48 7.76
CA SER A 150 14.74 -1.23 7.25
C SER A 150 14.68 -0.62 5.85
N ILE A 151 15.70 0.18 5.50
CA ILE A 151 15.90 0.68 4.14
C ILE A 151 16.00 -0.46 3.11
N LEU A 152 16.43 -1.65 3.55
CA LEU A 152 16.54 -2.85 2.72
C LEU A 152 15.19 -3.45 2.31
N ALA A 153 14.09 -3.06 2.98
CA ALA A 153 12.74 -3.51 2.64
C ALA A 153 12.05 -2.63 1.59
N GLN A 154 12.70 -1.55 1.14
CA GLN A 154 12.09 -0.59 0.23
C GLN A 154 12.10 -1.10 -1.21
N LEU A 155 10.93 -1.07 -1.84
CA LEU A 155 10.75 -1.31 -3.27
C LEU A 155 10.92 -0.01 -4.05
N LEU A 156 11.10 -0.11 -5.38
CA LEU A 156 11.18 1.04 -6.25
C LEU A 156 9.87 1.86 -6.22
N PRO A 157 9.93 3.20 -6.18
CA PRO A 157 8.73 4.03 -6.17
C PRO A 157 7.87 3.83 -7.41
N ALA A 158 6.57 3.59 -7.21
CA ALA A 158 5.66 3.19 -8.30
C ALA A 158 4.56 4.20 -8.61
N SER A 159 4.02 4.85 -7.58
CA SER A 159 2.92 5.81 -7.69
C SER A 159 3.21 6.99 -8.65
N PRO A 160 4.42 7.57 -8.73
CA PRO A 160 4.73 8.62 -9.72
C PRO A 160 4.63 8.14 -11.18
N ASP A 161 5.03 6.91 -11.47
CA ASP A 161 4.88 6.28 -12.78
C ASP A 161 3.41 5.95 -13.08
N ALA A 162 2.65 5.49 -12.08
CA ALA A 162 1.21 5.26 -12.19
C ALA A 162 0.43 6.54 -12.56
N ILE A 163 0.79 7.68 -11.94
CA ILE A 163 0.24 9.00 -12.30
C ILE A 163 0.50 9.31 -13.78
N VAL A 164 1.75 9.18 -14.22
CA VAL A 164 2.14 9.47 -15.61
C VAL A 164 1.41 8.54 -16.58
N ALA A 165 1.35 7.24 -16.30
CA ALA A 165 0.68 6.26 -17.14
C ALA A 165 -0.82 6.54 -17.28
N LEU A 166 -1.49 6.91 -16.20
CA LEU A 166 -2.90 7.25 -16.20
C LEU A 166 -3.18 8.53 -17.00
N LEU A 167 -2.38 9.59 -16.78
CA LEU A 167 -2.49 10.84 -17.54
C LEU A 167 -2.19 10.63 -19.03
N GLN A 168 -1.20 9.80 -19.37
CA GLN A 168 -0.91 9.45 -20.77
C GLN A 168 -2.04 8.66 -21.44
N ARG A 169 -2.80 7.87 -20.67
CA ARG A 169 -3.86 7.02 -21.22
C ARG A 169 -5.16 7.79 -21.44
N CYS A 170 -5.55 8.62 -20.48
CA CYS A 170 -6.85 9.30 -20.49
C CYS A 170 -6.84 10.68 -19.82
N GLY A 171 -5.69 11.24 -19.44
CA GLY A 171 -5.65 12.58 -18.85
C GLY A 171 -6.03 13.69 -19.83
N THR A 172 -6.74 14.71 -19.35
CA THR A 172 -7.09 15.91 -20.12
C THR A 172 -6.54 17.20 -19.50
N ARG A 173 -5.99 17.12 -18.29
CA ARG A 173 -5.38 18.24 -17.55
C ARG A 173 -3.89 18.02 -17.36
N SER A 174 -3.13 19.11 -17.20
CA SER A 174 -1.71 19.01 -16.87
C SER A 174 -1.53 18.57 -15.41
N PHE A 175 -0.45 17.87 -15.11
CA PHE A 175 -0.09 17.57 -13.73
C PHE A 175 0.05 18.84 -12.89
N SER A 176 0.57 19.93 -13.46
CA SER A 176 0.67 21.23 -12.77
C SER A 176 -0.67 21.76 -12.29
N GLN A 177 -1.74 21.58 -13.07
CA GLN A 177 -3.10 21.94 -12.65
C GLN A 177 -3.61 21.00 -11.55
N LEU A 178 -3.45 19.69 -11.73
CA LEU A 178 -3.99 18.67 -10.81
C LEU A 178 -3.24 18.63 -9.46
N SER A 179 -1.95 18.97 -9.45
CA SER A 179 -1.12 18.97 -8.24
C SER A 179 -1.23 20.26 -7.41
N ALA A 180 -1.73 21.35 -7.98
CA ALA A 180 -1.77 22.65 -7.31
C ALA A 180 -2.52 22.64 -5.96
N PRO A 181 -3.71 22.01 -5.82
CA PRO A 181 -4.38 21.90 -4.53
C PRO A 181 -3.56 21.14 -3.48
N ALA A 182 -2.95 20.00 -3.88
CA ALA A 182 -2.11 19.20 -2.99
C ALA A 182 -0.83 19.93 -2.56
N ILE A 183 -0.18 20.67 -3.48
CA ILE A 183 0.99 21.52 -3.17
C ILE A 183 0.62 22.59 -2.15
N LYS A 184 -0.54 23.25 -2.35
CA LYS A 184 -1.04 24.27 -1.41
C LYS A 184 -1.32 23.66 -0.05
N MET A 185 -2.06 22.55 0.00
CA MET A 185 -2.37 21.84 1.24
C MET A 185 -1.11 21.38 1.98
N ALA A 186 -0.11 20.86 1.27
CA ALA A 186 1.15 20.43 1.87
C ALA A 186 1.93 21.61 2.48
N ARG A 187 1.85 22.80 1.86
CA ARG A 187 2.55 24.01 2.31
C ARG A 187 1.84 24.70 3.47
N GLU A 188 0.53 24.89 3.35
CA GLU A 188 -0.31 25.62 4.31
C GLU A 188 -0.73 24.74 5.49
N GLY A 189 -0.88 23.44 5.26
CA GLY A 189 -1.21 22.42 6.23
C GLY A 189 -2.69 22.14 6.38
N PHE A 190 -2.99 20.97 6.94
CA PHE A 190 -4.32 20.43 7.22
C PHE A 190 -4.44 20.08 8.72
N PRO A 191 -5.67 19.99 9.29
CA PRO A 191 -5.86 19.54 10.67
C PRO A 191 -5.43 18.08 10.82
N VAL A 192 -4.64 17.78 11.85
CA VAL A 192 -4.40 16.39 12.29
C VAL A 192 -5.75 15.75 12.60
N HIS A 193 -6.11 14.73 11.83
CA HIS A 193 -7.33 13.96 12.01
C HIS A 193 -7.09 12.74 12.91
N ASN A 194 -8.17 12.15 13.39
CA ASN A 194 -8.13 11.06 14.35
C ASN A 194 -7.41 9.80 13.80
N VAL A 195 -7.59 9.48 12.51
CA VAL A 195 -6.91 8.33 11.88
C VAL A 195 -5.39 8.51 11.90
N MET A 196 -4.90 9.71 11.59
CA MET A 196 -3.48 10.03 11.67
C MET A 196 -2.94 9.94 13.09
N MET A 197 -3.74 10.34 14.10
CA MET A 197 -3.34 10.17 15.50
C MET A 197 -3.24 8.71 15.90
N GLU A 198 -4.17 7.86 15.46
CA GLU A 198 -4.12 6.42 15.72
C GLU A 198 -2.90 5.78 15.03
N ASN A 199 -2.68 6.10 13.75
CA ASN A 199 -1.54 5.58 12.97
C ASN A 199 -0.18 6.02 13.51
N LEU A 200 -0.12 7.18 14.18
CA LEU A 200 1.09 7.75 14.76
C LEU A 200 1.05 7.79 16.29
N ASP A 201 0.24 6.92 16.91
CA ASP A 201 0.18 6.83 18.37
C ASP A 201 1.47 6.22 18.91
N MET A 202 2.33 7.10 19.40
CA MET A 202 3.65 6.75 19.92
C MET A 202 3.77 7.20 21.37
N GLY A 203 4.00 6.23 22.24
CA GLY A 203 4.43 6.47 23.63
C GLY A 203 5.71 7.30 23.71
N LEU A 204 5.98 7.86 24.90
CA LEU A 204 7.11 8.76 25.13
C LEU A 204 8.47 8.17 24.68
N PHE A 205 8.74 6.92 25.09
CA PHE A 205 9.99 6.25 24.76
C PHE A 205 10.09 5.92 23.27
N THR A 206 8.98 5.55 22.63
CA THR A 206 8.92 5.32 21.19
C THR A 206 9.22 6.59 20.41
N ARG A 207 8.65 7.74 20.81
CA ARG A 207 8.94 9.04 20.17
C ARG A 207 10.41 9.44 20.33
N LEU A 208 10.99 9.22 21.52
CA LEU A 208 12.41 9.48 21.75
C LEU A 208 13.28 8.58 20.88
N GLY A 209 13.01 7.28 20.84
CA GLY A 209 13.72 6.32 19.99
C GLY A 209 13.58 6.66 18.51
N PHE A 210 12.37 6.99 18.05
CA PHE A 210 12.11 7.43 16.68
C PHE A 210 12.91 8.67 16.30
N THR A 211 13.11 9.61 17.22
CA THR A 211 13.90 10.82 16.98
C THR A 211 15.40 10.54 16.86
N ILE A 212 15.89 9.51 17.54
CA ILE A 212 17.30 9.09 17.48
C ILE A 212 17.55 8.22 16.24
N LEU A 213 16.69 7.23 15.99
CA LEU A 213 16.87 6.25 14.92
C LEU A 213 16.42 6.77 13.55
N MET A 214 15.44 7.68 13.51
CA MET A 214 14.84 8.21 12.29
C MET A 214 14.68 9.75 12.38
N PRO A 215 15.77 10.51 12.53
CA PRO A 215 15.72 11.94 12.81
C PRO A 215 15.01 12.75 11.72
N TYR A 216 15.12 12.35 10.44
CA TYR A 216 14.40 12.99 9.35
C TYR A 216 12.88 12.79 9.50
N ASN A 217 12.44 11.57 9.77
CA ASN A 217 11.03 11.25 9.95
C ASN A 217 10.47 11.93 11.20
N ALA A 218 11.22 11.97 12.30
CA ALA A 218 10.82 12.69 13.50
C ALA A 218 10.71 14.21 13.27
N LYS A 219 11.54 14.78 12.39
CA LYS A 219 11.36 16.18 11.97
C LYS A 219 10.05 16.39 11.21
N VAL A 220 9.68 15.45 10.34
CA VAL A 220 8.42 15.52 9.57
C VAL A 220 7.20 15.33 10.47
N TYR A 221 7.16 14.24 11.25
CA TYR A 221 5.97 13.82 11.99
C TYR A 221 5.85 14.42 13.39
N LEU A 222 6.98 14.73 14.04
CA LEU A 222 7.00 15.28 15.40
C LEU A 222 7.51 16.73 15.45
N GLY A 223 7.90 17.32 14.31
CA GLY A 223 8.52 18.66 14.28
C GLY A 223 9.85 18.72 15.05
N GLY A 224 10.51 17.57 15.27
CA GLY A 224 11.69 17.46 16.13
C GLY A 224 11.38 17.53 17.64
N GLN A 225 10.11 17.47 18.03
CA GLN A 225 9.65 17.61 19.42
C GLN A 225 9.23 16.26 20.00
N TRP A 226 10.19 15.37 20.26
CA TRP A 226 9.92 14.02 20.79
C TRP A 226 9.06 14.02 22.06
N TRP A 227 9.16 15.06 22.89
CA TRP A 227 8.40 15.21 24.13
C TRP A 227 6.92 15.52 23.91
N ARG A 228 6.54 16.01 22.73
CA ARG A 228 5.18 16.47 22.42
C ARG A 228 4.45 15.48 21.51
N PRO A 229 3.29 14.94 21.91
CA PRO A 229 2.50 14.08 21.03
C PRO A 229 1.79 14.93 19.95
N LEU A 230 1.29 14.27 18.91
CA LEU A 230 0.32 14.87 18.01
C LEU A 230 -0.98 15.17 18.79
N HIS A 231 -1.67 16.24 18.41
CA HIS A 231 -3.01 16.53 18.93
C HIS A 231 -3.94 16.77 17.77
N HIS A 232 -5.17 16.32 17.96
CA HIS A 232 -6.27 16.53 17.02
C HIS A 232 -6.41 18.02 16.68
N ALA A 233 -6.82 18.26 15.43
CA ALA A 233 -7.05 19.58 14.85
C ALA A 233 -5.82 20.50 14.75
N ASN A 234 -4.67 20.17 15.35
CA ASN A 234 -3.45 20.94 15.12
C ASN A 234 -3.12 20.95 13.63
N ARG A 235 -2.61 22.08 13.14
CA ARG A 235 -2.12 22.16 11.76
C ARG A 235 -0.88 21.29 11.54
N PHE A 236 -0.96 20.36 10.59
CA PHE A 236 0.14 19.55 10.11
C PHE A 236 0.59 20.02 8.72
N ARG A 237 1.89 20.25 8.52
CA ARG A 237 2.46 20.74 7.25
C ARG A 237 3.49 19.75 6.69
N ARG A 238 3.58 19.65 5.37
CA ARG A 238 4.58 18.87 4.62
C ARG A 238 5.32 19.75 3.60
N PRO A 239 6.06 20.78 4.03
CA PRO A 239 6.65 21.77 3.12
C PRO A 239 7.68 21.16 2.15
N ASP A 240 8.39 20.10 2.54
CA ASP A 240 9.35 19.44 1.65
C ASP A 240 8.64 18.62 0.56
N LEU A 241 7.51 17.97 0.88
CA LEU A 241 6.66 17.33 -0.13
C LEU A 241 6.07 18.37 -1.10
N ALA A 242 5.64 19.53 -0.57
CA ALA A 242 5.17 20.63 -1.42
C ALA A 242 6.24 21.08 -2.43
N LYS A 243 7.52 21.16 -2.01
CA LYS A 243 8.63 21.48 -2.92
C LYS A 243 8.86 20.38 -3.96
N THR A 244 8.78 19.12 -3.57
CA THR A 244 8.93 17.97 -4.48
C THR A 244 7.88 18.02 -5.58
N LEU A 245 6.60 18.12 -5.21
CA LEU A 245 5.49 18.20 -6.16
C LEU A 245 5.56 19.46 -7.03
N GLN A 246 5.93 20.60 -6.44
CA GLN A 246 6.13 21.85 -7.17
C GLN A 246 7.23 21.74 -8.23
N GLY A 247 8.35 21.08 -7.91
CA GLY A 247 9.45 20.86 -8.86
C GLY A 247 9.01 20.05 -10.08
N MET A 248 8.26 18.97 -9.85
CA MET A 248 7.68 18.16 -10.93
C MET A 248 6.68 18.96 -11.79
N ALA A 249 5.79 19.71 -11.15
CA ALA A 249 4.82 20.57 -11.83
C ALA A 249 5.50 21.63 -12.70
N THR A 250 6.55 22.29 -12.17
CA THR A 250 7.31 23.30 -12.91
C THR A 250 8.08 22.69 -14.09
N ALA A 251 8.61 21.47 -13.95
CA ALA A 251 9.29 20.77 -15.05
C ALA A 251 8.32 20.45 -16.21
N GLU A 252 7.11 19.98 -15.91
CA GLU A 252 6.07 19.77 -16.92
C GLU A 252 5.63 21.08 -17.57
N GLU A 253 5.38 22.12 -16.77
CA GLU A 253 4.91 23.42 -17.26
C GLU A 253 5.92 24.07 -18.22
N GLU A 254 7.21 24.00 -17.90
CA GLU A 254 8.27 24.49 -18.76
C GLU A 254 8.34 23.71 -20.08
N ALA A 255 8.21 22.38 -20.03
CA ALA A 255 8.16 21.54 -21.23
C ALA A 255 6.97 21.92 -22.14
N LEU A 256 5.79 22.15 -21.57
CA LEU A 256 4.61 22.63 -22.30
C LEU A 256 4.83 24.01 -22.91
N ARG A 257 5.45 24.94 -22.16
CA ARG A 257 5.76 26.30 -22.60
C ARG A 257 6.76 26.32 -23.77
N GLN A 258 7.68 25.36 -23.81
CA GLN A 258 8.60 25.14 -24.92
C GLN A 258 7.93 24.50 -26.16
N GLY A 259 6.61 24.26 -26.12
CA GLY A 259 5.84 23.73 -27.24
C GLY A 259 5.86 22.20 -27.34
N MET A 260 6.33 21.49 -26.30
CA MET A 260 6.24 20.03 -26.29
C MET A 260 4.77 19.58 -26.19
N SER A 261 4.43 18.48 -26.85
CA SER A 261 3.10 17.87 -26.70
C SER A 261 2.85 17.45 -25.24
N PRO A 262 1.59 17.39 -24.77
CA PRO A 262 1.26 16.94 -23.41
C PRO A 262 1.91 15.61 -23.02
N LYS A 263 1.90 14.62 -23.93
CA LYS A 263 2.52 13.32 -23.69
C LYS A 263 4.05 13.41 -23.49
N ALA A 264 4.71 14.29 -24.24
CA ALA A 264 6.14 14.48 -24.12
C ALA A 264 6.51 15.26 -22.84
N ALA A 265 5.69 16.25 -22.45
CA ALA A 265 5.83 16.95 -21.18
C ALA A 265 5.66 16.02 -19.96
N LEU A 266 4.73 15.05 -20.03
CA LEU A 266 4.62 13.98 -19.02
C LEU A 266 5.88 13.10 -18.94
N GLY A 267 6.59 12.92 -20.06
CA GLY A 267 7.91 12.28 -20.08
C GLY A 267 8.96 13.07 -19.29
N ILE A 268 8.98 14.40 -19.43
CA ILE A 268 9.86 15.29 -18.66
C ILE A 268 9.52 15.25 -17.16
N LEU A 269 8.22 15.27 -16.83
CA LEU A 269 7.76 15.11 -15.45
C LEU A 269 8.24 13.77 -14.83
N ARG A 270 8.13 12.69 -15.60
CA ARG A 270 8.58 11.37 -15.18
C ARG A 270 10.09 11.34 -14.98
N ASP A 271 10.85 11.89 -15.92
CA ASP A 271 12.30 11.96 -15.82
C ASP A 271 12.76 12.82 -14.64
N TYR A 272 12.04 13.89 -14.29
CA TYR A 272 12.32 14.69 -13.09
C TYR A 272 12.31 13.82 -11.82
N PHE A 273 11.40 12.84 -11.74
CA PHE A 273 11.35 11.90 -10.62
C PHE A 273 12.41 10.79 -10.72
N TYR A 274 12.47 10.08 -11.84
CA TYR A 274 13.21 8.81 -11.96
C TYR A 274 14.65 8.95 -12.45
N LYS A 275 15.03 10.11 -12.99
CA LYS A 275 16.38 10.39 -13.51
C LYS A 275 16.94 11.75 -13.07
N GLY A 276 16.10 12.61 -12.51
CA GLY A 276 16.43 13.98 -12.13
C GLY A 276 16.69 14.16 -10.64
N PRO A 277 16.46 15.38 -10.10
CA PRO A 277 16.85 15.76 -8.75
C PRO A 277 16.21 14.92 -7.63
N ILE A 278 15.07 14.28 -7.87
CA ILE A 278 14.45 13.39 -6.89
C ILE A 278 15.16 12.03 -6.86
N ALA A 279 15.50 11.48 -8.03
CA ALA A 279 16.26 10.23 -8.12
C ALA A 279 17.62 10.36 -7.45
N GLU A 280 18.34 11.46 -7.71
CA GLU A 280 19.61 11.77 -7.04
C GLU A 280 19.47 11.72 -5.51
N LYS A 281 18.44 12.38 -4.96
CA LYS A 281 18.19 12.36 -3.50
C LYS A 281 17.85 10.98 -2.94
N ILE A 282 17.13 10.16 -3.71
CA ILE A 282 16.82 8.78 -3.31
C ILE A 282 18.11 7.97 -3.27
N VAL A 283 18.92 8.03 -4.33
CA VAL A 283 20.19 7.30 -4.43
C VAL A 283 21.15 7.73 -3.34
N ASP A 284 21.36 9.04 -3.13
CA ASP A 284 22.20 9.58 -2.07
C ASP A 284 21.78 9.06 -0.69
N PHE A 285 20.47 8.97 -0.44
CA PHE A 285 19.95 8.46 0.83
C PHE A 285 20.17 6.95 0.97
N HIS A 286 19.96 6.17 -0.11
CA HIS A 286 20.26 4.75 -0.10
C HIS A 286 21.75 4.48 0.11
N GLU A 287 22.64 5.21 -0.56
CA GLU A 287 24.10 5.07 -0.34
C GLU A 287 24.50 5.39 1.10
N LYS A 288 23.91 6.44 1.68
CA LYS A 288 24.20 6.86 3.04
C LYS A 288 23.73 5.86 4.10
N GLU A 289 22.59 5.22 3.89
CA GLU A 289 21.95 4.34 4.87
C GLU A 289 22.16 2.85 4.56
N ASP A 290 23.11 2.50 3.70
CA ASP A 290 23.40 1.12 3.24
C ASP A 290 22.19 0.42 2.56
N GLY A 291 21.38 1.19 1.86
CA GLY A 291 20.26 0.75 1.03
C GLY A 291 20.66 0.24 -0.36
N LEU A 292 19.68 -0.27 -1.11
CA LEU A 292 19.92 -1.01 -2.37
C LEU A 292 19.46 -0.31 -3.65
N ILE A 293 18.68 0.76 -3.59
CA ILE A 293 18.16 1.43 -4.79
C ILE A 293 19.30 2.20 -5.46
N THR A 294 19.56 1.88 -6.74
CA THR A 294 20.53 2.61 -7.57
C THR A 294 19.84 3.54 -8.57
N ALA A 295 20.60 4.47 -9.15
CA ALA A 295 20.13 5.31 -10.25
C ALA A 295 19.66 4.49 -11.46
N SER A 296 20.33 3.36 -11.72
CA SER A 296 19.94 2.43 -12.79
C SER A 296 18.59 1.78 -12.50
N ASP A 297 18.33 1.35 -11.26
CA ASP A 297 17.04 0.77 -10.90
C ASP A 297 15.90 1.78 -11.15
N LEU A 298 16.06 3.02 -10.68
CA LEU A 298 15.06 4.08 -10.87
C LEU A 298 14.85 4.41 -12.35
N ALA A 299 15.92 4.56 -13.12
CA ALA A 299 15.85 4.94 -14.54
C ALA A 299 15.14 3.89 -15.42
N HIS A 300 15.18 2.62 -15.03
CA HIS A 300 14.59 1.50 -15.78
C HIS A 300 13.22 1.05 -15.25
N TYR A 301 12.85 1.41 -14.01
CA TYR A 301 11.56 1.06 -13.45
C TYR A 301 10.42 1.61 -14.31
N HIS A 302 9.42 0.78 -14.62
CA HIS A 302 8.15 1.18 -15.21
C HIS A 302 7.07 0.17 -14.79
N GLY A 303 5.85 0.65 -14.53
CA GLY A 303 4.68 -0.19 -14.39
C GLY A 303 4.20 -0.72 -15.74
N ALA A 304 3.20 -1.60 -15.71
CA ALA A 304 2.66 -2.24 -16.90
C ALA A 304 1.12 -2.21 -16.89
N TRP A 305 0.54 -2.02 -18.08
CA TRP A 305 -0.88 -2.27 -18.31
C TRP A 305 -1.11 -3.76 -18.54
N ASP A 306 -1.94 -4.36 -17.70
CA ASP A 306 -2.28 -5.78 -17.68
C ASP A 306 -3.80 -5.99 -17.83
N GLN A 307 -4.19 -7.23 -18.08
CA GLN A 307 -5.60 -7.64 -17.98
C GLN A 307 -5.92 -8.00 -16.53
N PRO A 308 -7.05 -7.56 -15.98
CA PRO A 308 -7.44 -7.92 -14.62
C PRO A 308 -7.78 -9.41 -14.51
N LEU A 309 -7.64 -9.95 -13.30
CA LEU A 309 -8.28 -11.22 -12.95
C LEU A 309 -9.79 -11.00 -12.87
N ARG A 310 -10.56 -12.02 -13.23
CA ARG A 310 -12.01 -11.93 -13.34
C ARG A 310 -12.67 -13.24 -12.93
N ILE A 311 -13.76 -13.13 -12.18
CA ILE A 311 -14.77 -14.19 -12.05
C ILE A 311 -16.16 -13.58 -12.22
N ASP A 312 -17.13 -14.42 -12.53
CA ASP A 312 -18.53 -14.09 -12.34
C ASP A 312 -18.99 -14.63 -10.97
N PHE A 313 -19.84 -13.88 -10.29
CA PHE A 313 -20.45 -14.24 -9.00
C PHE A 313 -21.91 -13.80 -9.01
N GLY A 314 -22.75 -14.66 -9.58
CA GLY A 314 -24.18 -14.39 -9.74
C GLY A 314 -24.41 -13.45 -10.90
N GLU A 315 -25.08 -12.32 -10.65
CA GLU A 315 -25.26 -11.26 -11.64
C GLU A 315 -24.06 -10.30 -11.72
N TYR A 316 -23.09 -10.43 -10.81
CA TYR A 316 -21.93 -9.56 -10.73
C TYR A 316 -20.72 -10.18 -11.43
N THR A 317 -19.91 -9.32 -12.04
CA THR A 317 -18.53 -9.64 -12.38
C THR A 317 -17.62 -8.96 -11.38
N VAL A 318 -16.71 -9.73 -10.78
CA VAL A 318 -15.72 -9.21 -9.83
C VAL A 318 -14.35 -9.25 -10.47
N LEU A 319 -13.65 -8.12 -10.42
CA LEU A 319 -12.33 -7.96 -11.02
C LEU A 319 -11.32 -7.51 -9.98
N THR A 320 -10.08 -7.99 -10.12
CA THR A 320 -8.94 -7.53 -9.32
C THR A 320 -7.72 -7.35 -10.20
N ASN A 321 -6.71 -6.64 -9.70
CA ASN A 321 -5.39 -6.69 -10.29
C ASN A 321 -4.84 -8.15 -10.34
N PRO A 322 -3.84 -8.42 -11.19
CA PRO A 322 -3.11 -9.68 -11.19
C PRO A 322 -2.44 -10.03 -9.86
N THR A 323 -1.78 -11.19 -9.87
CA THR A 323 -1.31 -11.93 -8.68
C THR A 323 -0.12 -11.30 -7.96
N TYR A 324 0.44 -10.21 -8.49
CA TYR A 324 1.37 -9.36 -7.74
C TYR A 324 0.66 -8.60 -6.59
N THR A 325 -0.68 -8.58 -6.58
CA THR A 325 -1.50 -8.14 -5.45
C THR A 325 -2.18 -9.33 -4.77
N GLN A 326 -2.67 -9.12 -3.56
CA GLN A 326 -3.50 -10.11 -2.86
C GLN A 326 -4.95 -10.20 -3.36
N GLY A 327 -5.34 -9.41 -4.38
CA GLY A 327 -6.74 -9.35 -4.86
C GLY A 327 -7.32 -10.71 -5.24
N ILE A 328 -6.48 -11.64 -5.72
CA ILE A 328 -6.90 -13.01 -6.03
C ILE A 328 -7.59 -13.72 -4.85
N ALA A 329 -7.22 -13.43 -3.59
CA ALA A 329 -7.85 -14.05 -2.43
C ALA A 329 -9.35 -13.76 -2.34
N LEU A 330 -9.80 -12.55 -2.72
CA LEU A 330 -11.22 -12.22 -2.82
C LEU A 330 -11.91 -13.08 -3.87
N LEU A 331 -11.29 -13.23 -5.04
CA LEU A 331 -11.83 -14.04 -6.12
C LEU A 331 -11.95 -15.51 -5.71
N LEU A 332 -10.94 -16.06 -5.04
CA LEU A 332 -10.98 -17.44 -4.53
C LEU A 332 -12.10 -17.63 -3.50
N ALA A 333 -12.22 -16.74 -2.51
CA ALA A 333 -13.26 -16.84 -1.49
C ALA A 333 -14.66 -16.76 -2.10
N LEU A 334 -14.89 -15.82 -3.01
CA LEU A 334 -16.17 -15.71 -3.73
C LEU A 334 -16.43 -16.93 -4.62
N LYS A 335 -15.41 -17.47 -5.29
CA LYS A 335 -15.56 -18.67 -6.11
C LYS A 335 -15.93 -19.89 -5.27
N ILE A 336 -15.30 -20.07 -4.10
CA ILE A 336 -15.65 -21.11 -3.12
C ILE A 336 -17.12 -20.99 -2.68
N LEU A 337 -17.62 -19.78 -2.48
CA LEU A 337 -18.98 -19.50 -2.02
C LEU A 337 -20.04 -19.42 -3.15
N GLU A 338 -19.65 -19.55 -4.41
CA GLU A 338 -20.50 -19.30 -5.58
C GLU A 338 -21.80 -20.13 -5.56
N ASP A 339 -21.69 -21.42 -5.24
CA ASP A 339 -22.82 -22.34 -5.16
C ASP A 339 -23.59 -22.24 -3.82
N ASP A 340 -23.03 -21.54 -2.84
CA ASP A 340 -23.62 -21.39 -1.50
C ASP A 340 -24.43 -20.08 -1.35
N ARG A 341 -24.57 -19.26 -2.39
CA ARG A 341 -25.23 -17.93 -2.30
C ARG A 341 -26.62 -17.96 -1.68
N ASP A 342 -27.49 -18.86 -2.12
CA ASP A 342 -28.86 -18.92 -1.59
C ASP A 342 -28.89 -19.47 -0.16
N ARG A 343 -27.95 -20.37 0.16
CA ARG A 343 -27.74 -20.85 1.53
C ARG A 343 -27.29 -19.70 2.44
N LEU A 344 -26.33 -18.88 2.01
CA LEU A 344 -25.88 -17.70 2.75
C LEU A 344 -27.02 -16.72 3.01
N LYS A 345 -27.89 -16.46 2.02
CA LYS A 345 -29.09 -15.62 2.21
C LYS A 345 -30.02 -16.21 3.27
N SER A 346 -30.26 -17.52 3.24
CA SER A 346 -31.14 -18.21 4.20
C SER A 346 -30.60 -18.22 5.63
N MET A 347 -29.27 -18.13 5.82
CA MET A 347 -28.64 -18.06 7.15
C MET A 347 -28.88 -16.71 7.85
N GLY A 348 -29.21 -15.65 7.11
CA GLY A 348 -29.30 -14.28 7.62
C GLY A 348 -27.93 -13.59 7.67
N HIS A 349 -27.87 -12.35 7.18
CA HIS A 349 -26.62 -11.59 7.13
C HIS A 349 -26.01 -11.40 8.54
N ASN A 350 -24.72 -11.71 8.67
CA ASN A 350 -23.97 -11.65 9.94
C ASN A 350 -24.51 -12.52 11.08
N SER A 351 -25.32 -13.56 10.80
CA SER A 351 -25.57 -14.61 11.79
C SER A 351 -24.28 -15.40 12.07
N PRO A 352 -24.17 -16.10 13.22
CA PRO A 352 -23.03 -16.96 13.50
C PRO A 352 -22.76 -18.00 12.40
N GLU A 353 -23.80 -18.60 11.83
CA GLU A 353 -23.70 -19.60 10.77
C GLU A 353 -23.20 -18.98 9.46
N TYR A 354 -23.69 -17.78 9.12
CA TYR A 354 -23.21 -17.01 7.96
C TYR A 354 -21.73 -16.65 8.13
N ALA A 355 -21.37 -16.08 9.29
CA ALA A 355 -20.00 -15.65 9.57
C ALA A 355 -19.04 -16.83 9.53
N HIS A 356 -19.39 -17.95 10.16
CA HIS A 356 -18.61 -19.19 10.13
C HIS A 356 -18.38 -19.68 8.69
N ARG A 357 -19.43 -19.69 7.87
CA ARG A 357 -19.33 -20.15 6.47
C ARG A 357 -18.42 -19.26 5.62
N VAL A 358 -18.54 -17.94 5.77
CA VAL A 358 -17.70 -16.97 5.04
C VAL A 358 -16.25 -17.05 5.51
N LEU A 359 -16.00 -17.13 6.82
CA LEU A 359 -14.65 -17.22 7.38
C LEU A 359 -13.92 -18.47 6.88
N GLN A 360 -14.57 -19.63 6.84
CA GLN A 360 -13.93 -20.84 6.30
C GLN A 360 -13.52 -20.70 4.83
N ALA A 361 -14.34 -20.02 4.01
CA ALA A 361 -13.97 -19.76 2.61
C ALA A 361 -12.76 -18.82 2.52
N ILE A 362 -12.70 -17.79 3.37
CA ILE A 362 -11.56 -16.87 3.45
C ILE A 362 -10.30 -17.62 3.90
N GLU A 363 -10.37 -18.47 4.92
CA GLU A 363 -9.22 -19.25 5.41
C GLU A 363 -8.66 -20.18 4.33
N LEU A 364 -9.53 -20.86 3.58
CA LEU A 364 -9.13 -21.70 2.45
C LEU A 364 -8.51 -20.90 1.31
N ALA A 365 -9.08 -19.73 0.99
CA ALA A 365 -8.56 -18.82 -0.02
C ALA A 365 -7.20 -18.22 0.37
N MET A 366 -7.02 -17.87 1.64
CA MET A 366 -5.76 -17.33 2.17
C MET A 366 -4.65 -18.38 2.15
N ALA A 367 -4.96 -19.65 2.47
CA ALA A 367 -4.01 -20.75 2.34
C ALA A 367 -3.52 -20.91 0.90
N ASP A 368 -4.43 -20.82 -0.08
CA ASP A 368 -4.07 -20.93 -1.50
C ASP A 368 -3.33 -19.68 -2.01
N ARG A 369 -3.69 -18.49 -1.54
CA ARG A 369 -2.95 -17.24 -1.82
C ARG A 369 -1.51 -17.34 -1.32
N GLU A 370 -1.28 -17.83 -0.10
CA GLU A 370 0.08 -17.99 0.45
C GLU A 370 0.91 -19.03 -0.33
N ALA A 371 0.26 -20.10 -0.80
CA ALA A 371 0.95 -21.15 -1.55
C ALA A 371 1.28 -20.76 -3.00
N TYR A 372 0.48 -19.90 -3.64
CA TYR A 372 0.51 -19.73 -5.09
C TYR A 372 0.62 -18.28 -5.59
N ALA A 373 0.17 -17.26 -4.85
CA ALA A 373 0.22 -15.89 -5.35
C ALA A 373 1.65 -15.34 -5.39
N GLY A 374 1.95 -14.55 -6.40
CA GLY A 374 3.25 -13.93 -6.61
C GLY A 374 3.30 -13.14 -7.92
N ASP A 375 4.44 -12.52 -8.19
CA ASP A 375 4.66 -11.78 -9.44
C ASP A 375 4.67 -12.76 -10.62
N PRO A 376 3.71 -12.65 -11.55
CA PRO A 376 3.58 -13.57 -12.69
C PRO A 376 4.79 -13.54 -13.64
N ASP A 377 5.65 -12.51 -13.56
CA ASP A 377 6.90 -12.47 -14.33
C ASP A 377 7.94 -13.49 -13.81
N PHE A 378 7.78 -13.97 -12.57
CA PHE A 378 8.73 -14.86 -11.90
C PHE A 378 8.16 -16.23 -11.53
N VAL A 379 6.85 -16.33 -11.27
CA VAL A 379 6.18 -17.58 -10.88
C VAL A 379 4.96 -17.86 -11.75
N ASP A 380 4.76 -19.13 -12.12
CA ASP A 380 3.54 -19.58 -12.78
C ASP A 380 2.41 -19.73 -11.75
N VAL A 381 1.52 -18.74 -11.68
CA VAL A 381 0.36 -18.78 -10.81
C VAL A 381 -0.79 -19.47 -11.56
N PRO A 382 -1.34 -20.60 -11.06
CA PRO A 382 -2.30 -21.43 -11.79
C PRO A 382 -3.73 -20.86 -11.76
N THR A 383 -3.91 -19.62 -12.21
CA THR A 383 -5.18 -18.89 -12.18
C THR A 383 -6.26 -19.54 -13.03
N ASP A 384 -5.86 -20.20 -14.12
CA ASP A 384 -6.72 -21.01 -14.99
C ASP A 384 -7.39 -22.20 -14.28
N ALA A 385 -6.77 -22.69 -13.21
CA ALA A 385 -7.33 -23.75 -12.37
C ALA A 385 -7.97 -23.19 -11.09
N LEU A 386 -7.30 -22.23 -10.44
CA LEU A 386 -7.72 -21.66 -9.16
C LEU A 386 -9.03 -20.86 -9.24
N LEU A 387 -9.39 -20.32 -10.42
CA LEU A 387 -10.60 -19.51 -10.59
C LEU A 387 -11.77 -20.29 -11.23
N THR A 388 -11.81 -21.61 -11.03
CA THR A 388 -12.81 -22.52 -11.60
C THR A 388 -13.83 -23.04 -10.59
N SER A 389 -14.96 -23.57 -11.07
CA SER A 389 -15.99 -24.17 -10.21
C SER A 389 -15.55 -25.53 -9.66
N GLU A 390 -14.65 -26.23 -10.36
CA GLU A 390 -14.00 -27.46 -9.91
C GLU A 390 -13.08 -27.20 -8.71
N TYR A 391 -12.28 -26.12 -8.76
CA TYR A 391 -11.52 -25.65 -7.60
C TYR A 391 -12.45 -25.39 -6.41
N ALA A 392 -13.50 -24.59 -6.60
CA ALA A 392 -14.46 -24.28 -5.53
C ALA A 392 -15.08 -25.55 -4.92
N THR A 393 -15.46 -26.51 -5.76
CA THR A 393 -16.00 -27.80 -5.33
C THR A 393 -15.00 -28.62 -4.53
N ASN A 394 -13.72 -28.61 -4.93
CA ASN A 394 -12.65 -29.26 -4.18
C ASN A 394 -12.50 -28.63 -2.78
N ARG A 395 -12.41 -27.30 -2.70
CA ARG A 395 -12.20 -26.59 -1.44
C ARG A 395 -13.38 -26.71 -0.49
N ARG A 396 -14.62 -26.63 -0.97
CA ARG A 396 -15.83 -26.78 -0.13
C ARG A 396 -15.92 -28.13 0.61
N LYS A 397 -15.24 -29.19 0.13
CA LYS A 397 -15.17 -30.48 0.84
C LYS A 397 -14.45 -30.39 2.19
N LEU A 398 -13.63 -29.35 2.38
CA LEU A 398 -12.90 -29.12 3.62
C LEU A 398 -13.69 -28.32 4.64
N PHE A 399 -14.91 -27.89 4.32
CA PHE A 399 -15.74 -27.17 5.27
C PHE A 399 -16.10 -28.04 6.48
N GLN A 400 -16.05 -27.44 7.67
CA GLN A 400 -16.22 -28.09 8.97
C GLN A 400 -17.31 -27.39 9.79
N ASP A 401 -17.80 -28.09 10.82
CA ASP A 401 -18.74 -27.51 11.78
C ASP A 401 -18.04 -26.61 12.81
N SER A 402 -16.72 -26.78 13.01
CA SER A 402 -15.87 -25.95 13.88
C SER A 402 -14.86 -25.13 13.06
N ALA A 403 -14.30 -24.07 13.67
CA ALA A 403 -13.23 -23.30 13.05
C ALA A 403 -11.98 -24.16 12.81
N PHE A 404 -11.16 -23.83 11.79
CA PHE A 404 -9.87 -24.47 11.61
C PHE A 404 -8.95 -24.13 12.80
N ALA A 405 -8.24 -25.13 13.32
CA ALA A 405 -7.29 -24.91 14.43
C ALA A 405 -6.01 -24.20 13.99
N GLU A 406 -5.61 -24.40 12.73
CA GLU A 406 -4.45 -23.80 12.07
C GLU A 406 -4.83 -23.45 10.63
N THR A 407 -3.97 -22.72 9.91
CA THR A 407 -4.17 -22.45 8.49
C THR A 407 -4.46 -23.76 7.73
N PRO A 408 -5.59 -23.86 7.00
CA PRO A 408 -5.94 -25.09 6.31
C PRO A 408 -4.92 -25.40 5.21
N PRO A 409 -4.81 -26.67 4.76
CA PRO A 409 -3.91 -27.02 3.68
C PRO A 409 -4.32 -26.29 2.40
N ALA A 410 -3.34 -25.73 1.70
CA ALA A 410 -3.52 -25.27 0.33
C ALA A 410 -3.93 -26.46 -0.57
N ILE A 411 -4.67 -26.19 -1.64
CA ILE A 411 -4.96 -27.19 -2.67
C ILE A 411 -3.66 -27.77 -3.20
N SER A 412 -3.61 -29.09 -3.45
CA SER A 412 -2.37 -29.72 -3.92
C SER A 412 -2.11 -29.43 -5.39
N LYS A 413 -0.84 -29.53 -5.80
CA LYS A 413 -0.46 -29.38 -7.21
C LYS A 413 -1.09 -30.46 -8.09
N GLU A 414 -1.26 -31.67 -7.55
CA GLU A 414 -1.90 -32.79 -8.22
C GLU A 414 -3.39 -32.48 -8.47
N ALA A 415 -4.10 -31.95 -7.49
CA ALA A 415 -5.50 -31.54 -7.66
C ALA A 415 -5.65 -30.42 -8.70
N LEU A 416 -4.72 -29.46 -8.73
CA LEU A 416 -4.70 -28.42 -9.77
C LEU A 416 -4.44 -29.00 -11.17
N GLN A 417 -3.57 -30.01 -11.29
CA GLN A 417 -3.34 -30.71 -12.56
C GLN A 417 -4.58 -31.49 -13.01
N GLU A 418 -5.29 -32.16 -12.10
CA GLU A 418 -6.55 -32.84 -12.39
C GLU A 418 -7.62 -31.87 -12.89
N ILE A 419 -7.76 -30.70 -12.24
CA ILE A 419 -8.69 -29.64 -12.67
C ILE A 419 -8.36 -29.18 -14.09
N ARG A 420 -7.06 -28.92 -14.39
CA ARG A 420 -6.62 -28.53 -15.73
C ARG A 420 -6.89 -29.60 -16.77
N ALA A 421 -6.64 -30.87 -16.44
CA ALA A 421 -6.87 -31.99 -17.34
C ALA A 421 -8.37 -32.15 -17.65
N ALA A 422 -9.23 -31.99 -16.64
CA ALA A 422 -10.68 -32.03 -16.81
C ALA A 422 -11.17 -30.93 -17.78
N ALA A 423 -10.68 -29.70 -17.63
CA ALA A 423 -11.03 -28.58 -18.52
C ALA A 423 -10.62 -28.81 -19.99
N GLN A 424 -9.49 -29.50 -20.23
CA GLN A 424 -9.02 -29.82 -21.60
C GLN A 424 -9.79 -30.96 -22.27
N SER A 425 -10.49 -31.79 -21.50
CA SER A 425 -11.21 -32.97 -21.99
C SER A 425 -12.65 -32.68 -22.47
N VAL A 426 -13.15 -31.46 -22.27
CA VAL A 426 -14.49 -31.01 -22.68
C VAL A 426 -14.48 -30.56 -24.15
N PRO A 427 -15.13 -31.27 -25.10
CA PRO A 427 -15.13 -30.87 -26.51
C PRO A 427 -15.98 -29.60 -26.70
N GLY A 428 -15.38 -28.53 -27.26
CA GLY A 428 -16.11 -27.35 -27.73
C GLY A 428 -15.97 -26.08 -26.89
N GLN A 429 -15.23 -26.09 -25.77
CA GLN A 429 -14.78 -24.84 -25.16
C GLN A 429 -13.46 -24.40 -25.82
N PRO A 430 -13.31 -23.12 -26.24
CA PRO A 430 -12.03 -22.64 -26.71
C PRO A 430 -11.05 -22.80 -25.55
N SER A 431 -9.95 -23.52 -25.80
CA SER A 431 -8.86 -23.60 -24.83
C SER A 431 -8.50 -22.17 -24.45
N SER A 432 -8.67 -21.80 -23.18
CA SER A 432 -7.97 -20.65 -22.61
C SER A 432 -6.49 -21.01 -22.61
N ARG A 433 -5.87 -21.01 -23.79
CA ARG A 433 -4.42 -20.95 -23.91
C ARG A 433 -4.04 -19.81 -23.00
N SER A 434 -3.26 -20.14 -21.98
CA SER A 434 -2.43 -19.24 -21.18
C SER A 434 -2.38 -17.90 -21.91
N MET A 435 -3.14 -16.92 -21.40
CA MET A 435 -2.82 -15.53 -21.66
C MET A 435 -1.42 -15.42 -21.10
N ALA A 436 -0.42 -15.65 -21.95
CA ALA A 436 0.96 -15.54 -21.60
C ALA A 436 1.09 -14.10 -21.12
N HIS A 437 1.11 -13.93 -19.80
CA HIS A 437 1.48 -12.70 -19.14
C HIS A 437 2.99 -12.57 -19.32
N GLY A 438 3.39 -12.37 -20.57
CA GLY A 438 4.75 -12.01 -20.93
C GLY A 438 4.79 -10.51 -20.99
N ARG A 439 5.14 -9.86 -19.87
CA ARG A 439 5.66 -8.49 -19.95
C ARG A 439 6.92 -8.55 -20.81
N ALA A 440 7.03 -7.65 -21.78
CA ALA A 440 8.29 -7.44 -22.50
C ALA A 440 9.25 -6.68 -21.57
N ASN A 441 9.75 -7.35 -20.52
CA ASN A 441 10.81 -6.83 -19.66
C ASN A 441 12.13 -7.52 -20.07
N PRO A 442 13.16 -6.80 -20.55
CA PRO A 442 14.37 -7.41 -21.09
C PRO A 442 15.27 -8.10 -20.05
N VAL A 443 14.92 -8.06 -18.76
CA VAL A 443 15.71 -8.68 -17.68
C VAL A 443 15.15 -10.06 -17.32
N ARG A 444 15.12 -10.99 -18.29
CA ARG A 444 14.81 -12.40 -18.00
C ARG A 444 16.08 -13.14 -17.59
N ARG A 445 16.43 -13.11 -16.30
CA ARG A 445 17.43 -14.04 -15.74
C ARG A 445 16.73 -15.28 -15.21
N GLN A 446 17.12 -16.44 -15.71
CA GLN A 446 16.76 -17.73 -15.11
C GLN A 446 17.24 -17.74 -13.65
N LEU A 447 16.31 -17.68 -12.70
CA LEU A 447 16.59 -18.09 -11.33
C LEU A 447 16.88 -19.59 -11.39
N ALA A 448 18.11 -19.99 -11.06
CA ALA A 448 18.47 -21.39 -10.95
C ALA A 448 17.62 -22.03 -9.84
N ASN A 449 16.94 -23.13 -10.15
CA ASN A 449 16.21 -23.95 -9.18
C ASN A 449 17.11 -24.29 -7.99
N PRO A 450 16.83 -23.81 -6.76
CA PRO A 450 17.47 -24.37 -5.58
C PRO A 450 16.86 -25.76 -5.36
N GLY A 451 17.73 -26.78 -5.37
CA GLY A 451 17.34 -28.17 -5.17
C GLY A 451 16.49 -28.38 -3.91
N GLN A 452 15.64 -29.39 -3.99
CA GLN A 452 14.80 -29.88 -2.90
C GLN A 452 15.64 -30.15 -1.64
N ASN A 453 15.63 -29.21 -0.71
CA ASN A 453 15.94 -29.46 0.69
C ASN A 453 14.85 -28.80 1.52
N ARG A 454 13.75 -29.55 1.72
CA ARG A 454 12.75 -29.25 2.75
C ARG A 454 13.41 -29.49 4.11
N SER A 455 14.09 -28.49 4.66
CA SER A 455 14.20 -28.41 6.11
C SER A 455 12.80 -28.11 6.65
N LYS A 456 12.38 -28.89 7.66
CA LYS A 456 11.14 -28.63 8.40
C LYS A 456 11.25 -27.22 9.00
N MET A 457 10.68 -26.22 8.34
CA MET A 457 10.31 -24.99 9.04
C MET A 457 9.30 -25.40 10.10
N ALA A 458 9.71 -25.25 11.35
CA ALA A 458 8.79 -25.35 12.47
C ALA A 458 7.71 -24.29 12.23
N SER A 459 6.49 -24.75 11.98
CA SER A 459 5.26 -23.99 12.09
C SER A 459 5.08 -23.58 13.55
N GLY A 460 5.86 -22.60 13.99
CA GLY A 460 5.55 -21.87 15.21
C GLY A 460 4.27 -21.05 14.95
N PRO A 461 3.35 -20.96 15.92
CA PRO A 461 2.18 -20.12 15.75
C PRO A 461 2.66 -18.71 15.46
N VAL A 462 2.31 -18.18 14.29
CA VAL A 462 2.34 -16.74 14.06
C VAL A 462 1.26 -16.21 14.99
N ALA A 463 1.66 -15.86 16.21
CA ALA A 463 0.82 -15.11 17.11
C ALA A 463 0.52 -13.78 16.40
N TYR A 464 -0.65 -13.71 15.76
CA TYR A 464 -1.36 -12.45 15.67
C TYR A 464 -1.56 -12.02 17.12
N GLU A 465 -0.68 -11.15 17.62
CA GLU A 465 -0.94 -10.42 18.84
C GLU A 465 -2.28 -9.72 18.62
N GLY A 466 -3.30 -10.28 19.25
CA GLY A 466 -4.64 -9.75 19.20
C GLY A 466 -4.63 -8.37 19.81
N ASN A 467 -4.61 -7.34 18.98
CA ASN A 467 -5.21 -6.09 19.36
C ASN A 467 -6.72 -6.37 19.48
N SER A 468 -7.19 -6.44 20.72
CA SER A 468 -8.58 -6.60 21.12
C SER A 468 -9.50 -5.46 20.68
N ASP A 469 -9.01 -4.52 19.86
CA ASP A 469 -9.73 -3.34 19.40
C ASP A 469 -10.48 -3.56 18.06
N ILE A 470 -10.44 -4.77 17.47
CA ILE A 470 -11.17 -5.07 16.21
C ILE A 470 -12.69 -5.23 16.46
N ILE A 471 -13.14 -5.18 17.72
CA ILE A 471 -14.57 -5.29 18.09
C ILE A 471 -15.24 -3.91 18.25
N SER A 472 -14.51 -2.79 18.19
CA SER A 472 -15.17 -1.50 17.97
C SER A 472 -15.66 -1.47 16.52
N GLY A 473 -16.95 -1.20 16.29
CA GLY A 473 -17.57 -1.12 14.97
C GLY A 473 -17.07 0.04 14.10
N GLU A 474 -15.82 0.47 14.28
CA GLU A 474 -15.14 1.49 13.51
C GLU A 474 -14.31 0.79 12.44
N ALA A 475 -14.82 0.77 11.21
CA ALA A 475 -14.03 0.34 10.06
C ALA A 475 -12.73 1.18 10.02
N LYS A 476 -11.58 0.51 10.02
CA LYS A 476 -10.30 1.19 9.79
C LYS A 476 -10.30 1.71 8.36
N ASP A 477 -10.28 3.03 8.20
CA ASP A 477 -10.24 3.68 6.90
C ASP A 477 -8.97 3.25 6.16
N THR A 478 -9.15 2.49 5.08
CA THR A 478 -8.08 2.12 4.16
C THR A 478 -7.83 3.25 3.16
N SER A 479 -6.63 3.30 2.58
CA SER A 479 -6.35 4.19 1.46
C SER A 479 -6.97 3.62 0.18
N TYR A 480 -8.11 4.16 -0.23
CA TYR A 480 -8.72 3.83 -1.51
C TYR A 480 -9.20 5.08 -2.24
N ILE A 481 -9.29 4.96 -3.56
CA ILE A 481 -9.87 5.96 -4.46
C ILE A 481 -10.80 5.21 -5.41
N SER A 482 -12.06 5.60 -5.47
CA SER A 482 -13.05 5.07 -6.40
C SER A 482 -13.83 6.21 -7.02
N ILE A 483 -13.74 6.34 -8.34
CA ILE A 483 -14.29 7.47 -9.09
C ILE A 483 -15.03 6.94 -10.31
N ILE A 484 -16.21 7.48 -10.56
CA ILE A 484 -16.96 7.31 -11.80
C ILE A 484 -17.30 8.70 -12.32
N ASP A 485 -16.98 8.99 -13.58
CA ASP A 485 -17.33 10.26 -14.23
C ASP A 485 -18.62 10.16 -15.06
N LYS A 486 -19.03 11.29 -15.64
CA LYS A 486 -20.24 11.43 -16.47
C LYS A 486 -20.21 10.63 -17.78
N GLU A 487 -19.03 10.21 -18.20
CA GLU A 487 -18.82 9.38 -19.38
C GLU A 487 -18.76 7.90 -19.00
N GLU A 488 -19.06 7.57 -17.74
CA GLU A 488 -19.03 6.23 -17.13
C GLU A 488 -17.63 5.62 -17.05
N ASN A 489 -16.56 6.39 -17.27
CA ASN A 489 -15.21 5.91 -16.99
C ASN A 489 -15.08 5.71 -15.49
N ALA A 490 -14.50 4.57 -15.08
CA ALA A 490 -14.35 4.25 -13.68
C ALA A 490 -12.90 3.95 -13.32
N ILE A 491 -12.48 4.39 -12.14
CA ILE A 491 -11.17 4.10 -11.57
C ILE A 491 -11.35 3.54 -10.17
N SER A 492 -10.65 2.45 -9.90
CA SER A 492 -10.42 1.93 -8.54
C SER A 492 -8.93 1.85 -8.31
N MET A 493 -8.44 2.45 -7.23
CA MET A 493 -7.00 2.58 -6.95
C MET A 493 -6.73 2.48 -5.46
N THR A 494 -5.62 1.84 -5.11
CA THR A 494 -5.18 1.66 -3.71
C THR A 494 -3.77 2.25 -3.54
N PRO A 495 -3.64 3.47 -3.02
CA PRO A 495 -2.34 4.11 -2.78
C PRO A 495 -1.65 3.75 -1.47
#